data_AF-G2XJ19-F1
#
_entry.id   AF-G2XJ19-F1
#
_cell.length_a   1.000
_cell.length_b   1.000
_cell.length_c   1.000
_cell.angle_alpha   90.00
_cell.angle_beta   90.00
_cell.angle_gamma   90.00
#
_symmetry.space_group_name_H-M   'P 1'
#
loop_
_entity.id
_entity.type
_entity.pdbx_description
1 polymer ?
#
loop_
_entity_poly.entity_id
_entity_poly.type
_entity_poly.pdbx_seq_one_letter_code
_entity_poly.pdbx_strand_id
1 'polypeptide(L)'
;MASLRTQQAARLLRSATATRTAMPLAARRFQSSVTTAPAAVPSTDPNQPDYEINHDKATSTFTPVPKRIQDGSEDVPYIQAATVSGAPMELQGRTVRIYQETKPATQSGNWQGHHWRMDWDILPKGHRWENPLMGWQSSGDMMQGTKLNFKTKEDAIRFAEKQGYEFFVQEPQSRKIAPKAYANNFLYSARNLKHIRTK
;
A
#
# COMPACT_ATOMS: atom_id res chain seq x y z
N MET A 1 2.77 -54.46 -64.34
CA MET A 1 2.03 -55.59 -64.93
C MET A 1 1.10 -56.16 -63.87
N ALA A 2 -0.20 -56.30 -64.18
CA ALA A 2 -1.21 -57.29 -63.73
C ALA A 2 -1.22 -57.77 -62.24
N SER A 3 -2.33 -58.07 -61.56
CA SER A 3 -3.78 -58.03 -61.79
C SER A 3 -4.49 -58.47 -60.49
N LEU A 4 -5.68 -57.90 -60.23
CA LEU A 4 -6.95 -58.53 -59.81
C LEU A 4 -7.01 -59.63 -58.72
N ARG A 5 -7.86 -59.39 -57.69
CA ARG A 5 -9.14 -60.11 -57.35
C ARG A 5 -9.54 -59.81 -55.89
N THR A 6 -10.55 -59.00 -55.62
CA THR A 6 -11.97 -59.32 -55.32
C THR A 6 -12.22 -60.41 -54.28
N GLN A 7 -12.85 -60.04 -53.14
CA GLN A 7 -14.01 -60.74 -52.57
C GLN A 7 -14.90 -59.77 -51.79
N GLN A 8 -16.21 -59.82 -52.09
CA GLN A 8 -17.30 -59.21 -51.34
C GLN A 8 -17.82 -60.21 -50.29
N ALA A 9 -18.30 -59.72 -49.15
CA ALA A 9 -19.30 -60.42 -48.35
C ALA A 9 -20.21 -59.40 -47.64
N ALA A 10 -21.48 -59.41 -48.03
CA ALA A 10 -22.55 -58.61 -47.46
C ALA A 10 -22.98 -59.14 -46.08
N ARG A 11 -23.31 -58.24 -45.15
CA ARG A 11 -24.15 -58.56 -43.99
C ARG A 11 -25.16 -57.43 -43.76
N LEU A 12 -26.43 -57.79 -43.93
CA LEU A 12 -27.63 -57.03 -43.61
C LEU A 12 -27.77 -56.88 -42.09
N LEU A 13 -27.99 -55.66 -41.60
CA LEU A 13 -28.55 -55.44 -40.26
C LEU A 13 -29.82 -54.59 -40.38
N ARG A 14 -30.88 -55.17 -39.82
CA ARG A 14 -32.26 -54.70 -39.81
C ARG A 14 -32.41 -53.45 -38.96
N SER A 15 -33.26 -52.55 -39.44
CA SER A 15 -33.76 -51.37 -38.74
C SER A 15 -34.77 -51.75 -37.64
N ALA A 16 -34.65 -51.11 -36.48
CA ALA A 16 -35.68 -51.08 -35.46
C ALA A 16 -35.94 -49.61 -35.09
N THR A 17 -37.13 -49.12 -35.42
CA THR A 17 -37.65 -47.79 -35.08
C THR A 17 -38.29 -47.85 -33.69
N ALA A 18 -37.75 -47.09 -32.74
CA ALA A 18 -38.38 -46.85 -31.44
C ALA A 18 -38.93 -45.43 -31.39
N THR A 19 -40.24 -45.31 -31.21
CA THR A 19 -40.99 -44.07 -31.03
C THR A 19 -40.68 -43.45 -29.67
N ARG A 20 -40.17 -42.21 -29.65
CA ARG A 20 -40.02 -41.43 -28.42
C ARG A 20 -41.24 -40.53 -28.24
N THR A 21 -41.99 -40.78 -27.17
CA THR A 21 -43.08 -39.94 -26.68
C THR A 21 -42.52 -38.63 -26.10
N ALA A 22 -43.05 -37.50 -26.54
CA ALA A 22 -42.68 -36.17 -26.04
C ALA A 22 -43.47 -35.84 -24.77
N MET A 23 -42.78 -35.47 -23.69
CA MET A 23 -43.38 -34.92 -22.47
C MET A 23 -43.39 -33.38 -22.53
N PRO A 24 -44.43 -32.70 -22.03
CA PRO A 24 -44.51 -31.24 -22.11
C PRO A 24 -43.57 -30.56 -21.11
N LEU A 25 -42.83 -29.55 -21.60
CA LEU A 25 -42.01 -28.64 -20.80
C LEU A 25 -42.92 -27.69 -20.01
N ALA A 26 -43.13 -27.97 -18.73
CA ALA A 26 -43.72 -27.01 -17.81
C ALA A 26 -42.75 -25.84 -17.60
N ALA A 27 -43.18 -24.62 -17.92
CA ALA A 27 -42.42 -23.40 -17.68
C ALA A 27 -42.20 -23.21 -16.16
N ARG A 28 -40.98 -23.50 -15.69
CA ARG A 28 -40.56 -23.12 -14.34
C ARG A 28 -40.41 -21.61 -14.30
N ARG A 29 -41.40 -20.94 -13.70
CA ARG A 29 -41.35 -19.54 -13.30
C ARG A 29 -40.13 -19.35 -12.39
N PHE A 30 -39.12 -18.63 -12.86
CA PHE A 30 -37.98 -18.20 -12.04
C PHE A 30 -38.52 -17.37 -10.87
N GLN A 31 -38.54 -17.95 -9.67
CA GLN A 31 -38.62 -17.20 -8.43
C GLN A 31 -37.20 -16.80 -8.07
N SER A 32 -36.91 -15.50 -8.10
CA SER A 32 -35.69 -14.93 -7.57
C SER A 32 -35.76 -14.96 -6.04
N SER A 33 -35.37 -16.07 -5.42
CA SER A 33 -34.97 -16.02 -4.02
C SER A 33 -33.66 -15.26 -3.96
N VAL A 34 -33.69 -14.05 -3.41
CA VAL A 34 -32.48 -13.35 -2.98
C VAL A 34 -31.83 -14.25 -1.94
N THR A 35 -30.88 -15.06 -2.37
CA THR A 35 -29.96 -15.74 -1.46
C THR A 35 -29.18 -14.62 -0.80
N THR A 36 -29.51 -14.30 0.45
CA THR A 36 -28.61 -13.56 1.32
C THR A 36 -27.28 -14.29 1.27
N ALA A 37 -26.27 -13.67 0.66
CA ALA A 37 -24.93 -14.21 0.63
C ALA A 37 -24.54 -14.55 2.09
N PRO A 38 -23.98 -15.74 2.36
CA PRO A 38 -23.44 -16.01 3.68
C PRO A 38 -22.47 -14.89 4.02
N ALA A 39 -22.58 -14.34 5.24
CA ALA A 39 -21.73 -13.26 5.71
C ALA A 39 -20.28 -13.53 5.30
N ALA A 40 -19.70 -12.64 4.51
CA ALA A 40 -18.35 -12.77 4.01
C ALA A 40 -17.45 -13.04 5.22
N VAL A 41 -16.76 -14.18 5.18
CA VAL A 41 -15.71 -14.47 6.16
C VAL A 41 -14.71 -13.33 6.03
N PRO A 42 -14.40 -12.57 7.08
CA PRO A 42 -13.45 -11.47 6.97
C PRO A 42 -12.14 -12.04 6.41
N SER A 43 -11.67 -11.46 5.31
CA SER A 43 -10.42 -11.85 4.66
C SER A 43 -9.33 -11.95 5.72
N THR A 44 -8.82 -13.16 5.92
CA THR A 44 -7.85 -13.48 6.98
C THR A 44 -6.43 -13.02 6.62
N ASP A 45 -6.25 -12.37 5.47
CA ASP A 45 -4.97 -11.85 5.01
C ASP A 45 -4.78 -10.39 5.50
N PRO A 46 -3.92 -10.14 6.50
CA PRO A 46 -3.77 -8.82 7.13
C PRO A 46 -3.21 -7.74 6.20
N ASN A 47 -2.73 -8.12 5.01
CA ASN A 47 -2.16 -7.22 4.01
C ASN A 47 -3.11 -6.91 2.85
N GLN A 48 -4.28 -7.55 2.79
CA GLN A 48 -5.25 -7.29 1.72
C GLN A 48 -6.09 -6.05 2.08
N PRO A 49 -6.30 -5.11 1.15
CA PRO A 49 -7.22 -4.00 1.39
C PRO A 49 -8.67 -4.48 1.42
N ASP A 50 -9.46 -3.90 2.31
CA ASP A 50 -10.87 -4.27 2.49
C ASP A 50 -11.75 -3.51 1.48
N TYR A 51 -12.10 -4.15 0.37
CA TYR A 51 -12.91 -3.51 -0.69
C TYR A 51 -14.41 -3.36 -0.34
N GLU A 52 -14.89 -4.00 0.73
CA GLU A 52 -16.30 -3.96 1.16
C GLU A 52 -16.62 -2.79 2.10
N ILE A 53 -15.64 -1.92 2.36
CA ILE A 53 -15.79 -0.75 3.23
C ILE A 53 -16.82 0.23 2.65
N ASN A 54 -17.75 0.70 3.50
CA ASN A 54 -18.65 1.80 3.16
C ASN A 54 -17.88 3.12 3.03
N HIS A 55 -17.57 3.52 1.80
CA HIS A 55 -16.88 4.78 1.54
C HIS A 55 -17.74 6.00 1.92
N ASP A 56 -17.08 6.99 2.52
CA ASP A 56 -17.70 8.28 2.77
C ASP A 56 -17.89 9.07 1.46
N LYS A 57 -18.83 10.01 1.43
CA LYS A 57 -19.07 10.83 0.22
C LYS A 57 -17.86 11.70 -0.17
N ALA A 58 -16.91 11.89 0.74
CA ALA A 58 -15.70 12.70 0.56
C ALA A 58 -14.47 11.88 0.13
N THR A 59 -14.65 10.62 -0.28
CA THR A 59 -13.55 9.78 -0.77
C THR A 59 -13.03 10.30 -2.13
N SER A 60 -11.81 10.83 -2.16
CA SER A 60 -11.06 11.14 -3.36
C SER A 60 -10.77 9.89 -4.19
N THR A 61 -10.74 10.07 -5.50
CA THR A 61 -10.43 8.99 -6.47
C THR A 61 -8.96 8.56 -6.44
N PHE A 62 -8.13 9.23 -5.65
CA PHE A 62 -6.67 9.13 -5.72
C PHE A 62 -6.06 8.36 -4.55
N THR A 63 -6.75 8.34 -3.39
CA THR A 63 -6.22 7.72 -2.19
C THR A 63 -6.39 6.18 -2.23
N PRO A 64 -5.38 5.40 -1.81
CA PRO A 64 -5.52 3.95 -1.65
C PRO A 64 -6.61 3.57 -0.63
N VAL A 65 -7.17 2.37 -0.83
CA VAL A 65 -8.17 1.79 0.08
C VAL A 65 -7.48 1.40 1.39
N PRO A 66 -8.04 1.77 2.56
CA PRO A 66 -7.50 1.39 3.86
C PRO A 66 -7.50 -0.13 4.08
N LYS A 67 -6.48 -0.63 4.78
CA LYS A 67 -6.44 -2.02 5.25
C LYS A 67 -7.30 -2.25 6.49
N ARG A 68 -7.44 -1.22 7.33
CA ARG A 68 -8.21 -1.25 8.57
C ARG A 68 -8.76 0.14 8.81
N ILE A 69 -10.03 0.21 9.19
CA ILE A 69 -10.67 1.45 9.63
C ILE A 69 -10.98 1.37 11.12
N GLN A 70 -10.78 2.48 11.80
CA GLN A 70 -11.16 2.62 13.20
C GLN A 70 -12.62 3.04 13.33
N ASP A 71 -13.47 2.09 13.71
CA ASP A 71 -14.91 2.30 13.92
C ASP A 71 -15.28 2.67 15.37
N GLY A 72 -14.27 2.84 16.24
CA GLY A 72 -14.47 3.14 17.66
C GLY A 72 -14.90 1.94 18.52
N SER A 73 -14.99 0.75 17.94
CA SER A 73 -15.28 -0.53 18.63
C SER A 73 -14.05 -1.17 19.28
N GLU A 74 -12.87 -0.55 19.18
CA GLU A 74 -11.63 -1.09 19.70
C GLU A 74 -11.54 -0.95 21.23
N ASP A 75 -11.06 -2.01 21.90
CA ASP A 75 -10.91 -2.08 23.36
C ASP A 75 -9.67 -1.30 23.87
N VAL A 76 -9.68 0.02 23.65
CA VAL A 76 -8.56 0.93 23.99
C VAL A 76 -9.07 1.98 24.99
N PRO A 77 -8.27 2.36 26.01
CA PRO A 77 -8.74 3.21 27.11
C PRO A 77 -8.94 4.69 26.72
N TYR A 78 -8.79 5.02 25.44
CA TYR A 78 -8.96 6.38 24.90
C TYR A 78 -9.90 6.37 23.71
N ILE A 79 -10.59 7.50 23.52
CA ILE A 79 -11.46 7.70 22.35
C ILE A 79 -10.58 7.82 21.11
N GLN A 80 -10.85 7.00 20.10
CA GLN A 80 -10.19 7.08 18.80
C GLN A 80 -10.47 8.44 18.17
N ALA A 81 -9.42 9.18 17.87
CA ALA A 81 -9.57 10.49 17.24
C ALA A 81 -10.01 10.35 15.79
N ALA A 82 -9.76 9.21 15.15
CA ALA A 82 -10.21 8.88 13.81
C ALA A 82 -11.73 9.11 13.64
N THR A 83 -12.53 8.62 14.60
CA THR A 83 -14.01 8.73 14.57
C THR A 83 -14.51 10.14 14.91
N VAL A 84 -13.78 10.89 15.74
CA VAL A 84 -14.23 12.19 16.27
C VAL A 84 -13.70 13.38 15.47
N SER A 85 -12.54 13.24 14.80
CA SER A 85 -11.84 14.36 14.15
C SER A 85 -12.61 14.98 12.97
N GLY A 86 -13.53 14.23 12.36
CA GLY A 86 -14.18 14.61 11.10
C GLY A 86 -13.23 14.60 9.90
N ALA A 87 -12.02 14.06 10.05
CA ALA A 87 -11.11 13.86 8.95
C ALA A 87 -11.67 12.77 8.00
N PRO A 88 -11.44 12.89 6.68
CA PRO A 88 -11.92 11.89 5.75
C PRO A 88 -11.24 10.55 6.02
N MET A 89 -12.04 9.48 5.95
CA MET A 89 -11.60 8.10 6.23
C MET A 89 -10.42 7.65 5.36
N GLU A 90 -10.21 8.29 4.22
CA GLU A 90 -9.09 8.01 3.33
C GLU A 90 -7.71 8.21 3.96
N LEU A 91 -7.59 9.10 4.95
CA LEU A 91 -6.32 9.32 5.62
C LEU A 91 -5.84 8.08 6.37
N GLN A 92 -6.76 7.21 6.80
CA GLN A 92 -6.45 5.92 7.43
C GLN A 92 -5.84 4.93 6.42
N GLY A 93 -6.16 5.08 5.13
CA GLY A 93 -5.57 4.27 4.07
C GLY A 93 -4.21 4.73 3.59
N ARG A 94 -3.71 5.86 4.12
CA ARG A 94 -2.38 6.36 3.79
C ARG A 94 -1.36 5.95 4.82
N THR A 95 -0.20 5.54 4.34
CA THR A 95 0.96 5.31 5.19
C THR A 95 1.61 6.63 5.57
N VAL A 96 2.02 6.72 6.83
CA VAL A 96 2.71 7.86 7.43
C VAL A 96 4.15 7.45 7.74
N ARG A 97 5.10 8.32 7.42
CA ARG A 97 6.51 8.15 7.77
C ARG A 97 6.86 8.95 9.01
N ILE A 98 7.29 8.27 10.07
CA ILE A 98 7.83 8.88 11.28
C ILE A 98 9.35 8.78 11.24
N TYR A 99 10.05 9.92 11.23
CA TYR A 99 11.50 9.96 11.03
C TYR A 99 12.13 11.21 11.65
N GLN A 100 13.45 11.19 11.87
CA GLN A 100 14.22 12.42 12.12
C GLN A 100 14.84 12.90 10.83
N GLU A 101 14.82 14.21 10.59
CA GLU A 101 15.41 14.77 9.38
C GLU A 101 16.90 14.47 9.28
N THR A 102 17.31 13.89 8.15
CA THR A 102 18.72 13.61 7.87
C THR A 102 19.47 14.92 7.74
N LYS A 103 20.64 15.01 8.37
CA LYS A 103 21.54 16.15 8.22
C LYS A 103 21.87 16.38 6.73
N PRO A 104 21.58 17.57 6.17
CA PRO A 104 21.89 17.86 4.77
C PRO A 104 23.41 17.81 4.53
N ALA A 105 23.82 17.27 3.38
CA ALA A 105 25.23 17.21 3.00
C ALA A 105 25.82 18.58 2.65
N THR A 106 24.96 19.53 2.27
CA THR A 106 25.34 20.90 1.88
C THR A 106 25.69 21.79 3.07
N GLN A 107 25.25 21.45 4.29
CA GLN A 107 25.45 22.27 5.48
C GLN A 107 26.06 21.48 6.64
N SER A 108 26.80 22.19 7.49
CA SER A 108 27.43 21.61 8.69
C SER A 108 26.56 21.70 9.94
N GLY A 109 25.44 22.44 9.93
CA GLY A 109 24.50 22.54 11.04
C GLY A 109 23.78 21.22 11.36
N ASN A 110 23.27 21.08 12.58
CA ASN A 110 22.53 19.89 13.04
C ASN A 110 21.16 20.21 13.69
N TRP A 111 20.73 21.48 13.68
CA TRP A 111 19.51 21.92 14.38
C TRP A 111 18.24 21.17 13.98
N GLN A 112 18.06 20.87 12.70
CA GLN A 112 16.86 20.22 12.17
C GLN A 112 16.71 18.75 12.59
N GLY A 113 17.80 18.08 12.95
CA GLY A 113 17.80 16.64 13.24
C GLY A 113 17.35 16.25 14.65
N HIS A 114 16.89 17.20 15.48
CA HIS A 114 16.51 16.93 16.87
C HIS A 114 15.04 16.56 17.05
N HIS A 115 14.17 16.96 16.12
CA HIS A 115 12.74 16.73 16.20
C HIS A 115 12.34 15.49 15.41
N TRP A 116 11.35 14.77 15.92
CA TRP A 116 10.69 13.70 15.18
C TRP A 116 9.64 14.32 14.27
N ARG A 117 9.70 14.02 12.99
CA ARG A 117 8.78 14.52 11.99
C ARG A 117 7.90 13.38 11.48
N MET A 118 6.64 13.71 11.28
CA MET A 118 5.64 12.82 10.73
C MET A 118 5.09 13.44 9.44
N ASP A 119 5.26 12.72 8.34
CA ASP A 119 4.78 13.10 7.01
C ASP A 119 3.94 11.98 6.40
N TRP A 120 2.99 12.34 5.54
CA TRP A 120 2.24 11.37 4.74
C TRP A 120 3.04 10.92 3.52
N ASP A 121 2.85 9.68 3.12
CA ASP A 121 3.39 9.19 1.85
C ASP A 121 2.73 9.89 0.65
N ILE A 122 3.49 9.94 -0.44
CA ILE A 122 3.07 10.57 -1.67
C ILE A 122 2.03 9.69 -2.37
N LEU A 123 0.90 10.28 -2.75
CA LEU A 123 -0.09 9.56 -3.54
C LEU A 123 0.48 9.11 -4.90
N PRO A 124 0.25 7.85 -5.31
CA PRO A 124 0.72 7.36 -6.61
C PRO A 124 0.02 8.08 -7.78
N LYS A 125 -1.24 8.47 -7.58
CA LYS A 125 -2.04 9.24 -8.53
C LYS A 125 -2.45 10.54 -7.85
N GLY A 126 -2.30 11.69 -8.51
CA GLY A 126 -2.79 12.97 -7.98
C GLY A 126 -1.85 13.72 -7.03
N HIS A 127 -0.60 13.29 -6.85
CA HIS A 127 0.38 14.09 -6.09
C HIS A 127 0.71 15.42 -6.78
N ARG A 128 1.22 15.36 -8.02
CA ARG A 128 1.59 16.53 -8.83
C ARG A 128 1.25 16.27 -10.29
N TRP A 129 0.64 17.24 -10.96
CA TRP A 129 0.50 17.27 -12.42
C TRP A 129 0.65 18.70 -12.95
N GLU A 130 1.00 18.83 -14.22
CA GLU A 130 1.12 20.12 -14.88
C GLU A 130 -0.26 20.71 -15.20
N ASN A 131 -0.48 21.97 -14.85
CA ASN A 131 -1.67 22.71 -15.25
C ASN A 131 -1.62 23.03 -16.76
N PRO A 132 -2.59 22.59 -17.58
CA PRO A 132 -2.56 22.80 -19.02
C PRO A 132 -2.58 24.26 -19.47
N LEU A 133 -3.03 25.20 -18.62
CA LEU A 133 -3.09 26.62 -18.95
C LEU A 133 -1.77 27.35 -18.66
N MET A 134 -1.27 27.26 -17.42
CA MET A 134 -0.14 28.06 -16.93
C MET A 134 1.15 27.26 -16.69
N GLY A 135 1.11 25.92 -16.76
CA GLY A 135 2.25 25.05 -16.45
C GLY A 135 2.55 24.88 -14.95
N TRP A 136 1.69 25.38 -14.06
CA TRP A 136 1.88 25.23 -12.61
C TRP A 136 1.71 23.79 -12.13
N GLN A 137 2.42 23.44 -11.06
CA GLN A 137 2.31 22.14 -10.40
C GLN A 137 1.01 22.07 -9.57
N SER A 138 -0.03 21.51 -10.17
CA SER A 138 -1.32 21.27 -9.51
C SER A 138 -1.26 19.97 -8.69
N SER A 139 -2.11 19.87 -7.67
CA SER A 139 -2.18 18.69 -6.79
C SER A 139 -3.62 18.45 -6.34
N GLY A 140 -3.97 17.19 -6.14
CA GLY A 140 -5.23 16.75 -5.54
C GLY A 140 -5.03 16.21 -4.13
N ASP A 141 -3.80 16.27 -3.62
CA ASP A 141 -3.45 15.80 -2.30
C ASP A 141 -3.68 16.89 -1.25
N MET A 142 -4.57 16.63 -0.28
CA MET A 142 -4.83 17.55 0.82
C MET A 142 -3.70 17.60 1.86
N MET A 143 -2.91 16.52 2.00
CA MET A 143 -1.90 16.40 3.07
C MET A 143 -0.48 16.74 2.64
N GLN A 144 -0.23 16.99 1.35
CA GLN A 144 1.13 17.20 0.81
C GLN A 144 1.91 18.35 1.48
N GLY A 145 1.21 19.34 2.05
CA GLY A 145 1.81 20.50 2.71
C GLY A 145 1.93 20.36 4.22
N THR A 146 1.32 19.32 4.79
CA THR A 146 1.20 19.14 6.24
C THR A 146 2.37 18.33 6.77
N LYS A 147 3.00 18.83 7.83
CA LYS A 147 4.12 18.19 8.52
C LYS A 147 3.91 18.37 10.01
N LEU A 148 4.02 17.30 10.78
CA LEU A 148 3.88 17.35 12.23
C LEU A 148 5.22 17.08 12.91
N ASN A 149 5.53 17.90 13.92
CA ASN A 149 6.76 17.80 14.68
C ASN A 149 6.46 17.33 16.11
N PHE A 150 7.23 16.35 16.57
CA PHE A 150 7.12 15.71 17.86
C PHE A 150 8.46 15.75 18.60
N LYS A 151 8.40 15.67 19.92
CA LYS A 151 9.58 15.64 20.78
C LYS A 151 10.19 14.23 20.86
N THR A 152 9.35 13.21 20.91
CA THR A 152 9.76 11.81 21.07
C THR A 152 9.18 10.94 19.95
N LYS A 153 9.77 9.75 19.75
CA LYS A 153 9.28 8.75 18.79
C LYS A 153 7.93 8.20 19.25
N GLU A 154 7.82 7.96 20.55
CA GLU A 154 6.66 7.34 21.18
C GLU A 154 5.43 8.25 21.08
N ASP A 155 5.61 9.57 21.19
CA ASP A 155 4.51 10.52 21.03
C ASP A 155 3.99 10.56 19.59
N ALA A 156 4.88 10.46 18.60
CA ALA A 156 4.50 10.38 17.20
C ALA A 156 3.74 9.07 16.90
N ILE A 157 4.21 7.95 17.45
CA ILE A 157 3.54 6.64 17.31
C ILE A 157 2.15 6.68 17.94
N ARG A 158 2.04 7.14 19.19
CA ARG A 158 0.75 7.27 19.87
C ARG A 158 -0.23 8.17 19.12
N PHE A 159 0.27 9.24 18.50
CA PHE A 159 -0.57 10.10 17.68
C PHE A 159 -1.08 9.39 16.43
N ALA A 160 -0.20 8.67 15.71
CA ALA A 160 -0.60 7.89 14.54
C ALA A 160 -1.61 6.78 14.89
N GLU A 161 -1.36 6.03 15.96
CA GLU A 161 -2.25 4.97 16.47
C GLU A 161 -3.63 5.52 16.86
N LYS A 162 -3.67 6.68 17.52
CA LYS A 162 -4.94 7.32 17.93
C LYS A 162 -5.78 7.83 16.74
N GLN A 163 -5.14 8.13 15.62
CA GLN A 163 -5.81 8.57 14.39
C GLN A 163 -6.09 7.41 13.43
N GLY A 164 -5.61 6.21 13.71
CA GLY A 164 -5.74 5.04 12.83
C GLY A 164 -4.89 5.13 11.57
N TYR A 165 -3.78 5.87 11.59
CA TYR A 165 -2.88 5.93 10.44
C TYR A 165 -1.92 4.74 10.43
N GLU A 166 -1.78 4.07 9.28
CA GLU A 166 -0.70 3.12 9.08
C GLU A 166 0.64 3.88 9.12
N PHE A 167 1.63 3.41 9.87
CA PHE A 167 2.88 4.13 10.02
C PHE A 167 4.11 3.24 9.80
N PHE A 168 5.18 3.86 9.31
CA PHE A 168 6.52 3.28 9.23
C PHE A 168 7.50 4.17 9.99
N VAL A 169 8.24 3.59 10.93
CA VAL A 169 9.26 4.31 11.69
C VAL A 169 10.63 4.11 11.07
N GLN A 170 11.24 5.21 10.66
CA GLN A 170 12.62 5.24 10.19
C GLN A 170 13.53 5.69 11.34
N GLU A 171 14.42 4.80 11.78
CA GLU A 171 15.36 5.13 12.84
C GLU A 171 16.46 6.09 12.34
N PRO A 172 16.87 7.07 13.17
CA PRO A 172 17.89 8.03 12.80
C PRO A 172 19.27 7.36 12.68
N GLN A 173 19.95 7.58 11.56
CA GLN A 173 21.32 7.12 11.39
C GLN A 173 22.29 8.12 12.03
N SER A 174 22.80 7.78 13.21
CA SER A 174 23.80 8.61 13.90
C SER A 174 25.19 8.45 13.27
N ARG A 175 25.95 9.56 13.24
CA ARG A 175 27.33 9.53 12.73
C ARG A 175 28.25 8.92 13.79
N LYS A 176 29.06 7.94 13.38
CA LYS A 176 30.12 7.38 14.23
C LYS A 176 31.22 8.44 14.44
N ILE A 177 31.44 8.86 15.69
CA ILE A 177 32.50 9.81 16.05
C ILE A 177 33.79 9.02 16.26
N ALA A 178 34.73 9.13 15.32
CA ALA A 178 36.08 8.57 15.47
C ALA A 178 37.02 9.61 16.12
N PRO A 179 37.94 9.20 17.00
CA PRO A 179 38.92 10.10 17.59
C PRO A 179 39.83 10.68 16.50
N LYS A 180 39.90 12.01 16.42
CA LYS A 180 40.74 12.73 15.47
C LYS A 180 41.84 13.46 16.22
N ALA A 181 43.08 13.00 16.11
CA ALA A 181 44.25 13.67 16.65
C ALA A 181 45.07 14.32 15.53
N TYR A 182 45.36 15.62 15.65
CA TYR A 182 46.14 16.37 14.65
C TYR A 182 47.57 15.82 14.50
N ALA A 183 48.15 15.30 15.59
CA ALA A 183 49.46 14.64 15.58
C ALA A 183 49.54 13.45 14.61
N ASN A 184 48.41 12.79 14.32
CA ASN A 184 48.36 11.66 13.37
C ASN A 184 48.76 12.07 11.95
N ASN A 185 48.71 13.37 11.64
CA ASN A 185 49.12 13.90 10.34
C ASN A 185 50.65 13.81 10.13
N PHE A 186 51.45 13.74 11.21
CA PHE A 186 52.92 13.82 11.18
C PHE A 186 53.62 12.55 11.70
N LEU A 187 52.90 11.42 11.76
CA LEU A 187 53.50 10.16 12.18
C LEU A 187 54.61 9.70 11.23
N TYR A 188 55.72 9.26 11.81
CA TYR A 188 56.81 8.65 11.06
C TYR A 188 56.35 7.32 10.45
N SER A 189 56.64 7.12 9.16
CA SER A 189 56.46 5.84 8.46
C SER A 189 57.83 5.24 8.19
N ALA A 190 58.13 4.10 8.81
CA ALA A 190 59.37 3.36 8.56
C ALA A 190 59.43 2.75 7.15
N ARG A 191 58.29 2.66 6.46
CA ARG A 191 58.17 2.16 5.08
C ARG A 191 57.91 3.33 4.13
N ASN A 192 57.98 3.05 2.82
CA ASN A 192 57.60 3.99 1.77
C ASN A 192 56.23 4.63 2.07
N LEU A 193 56.17 5.96 1.93
CA LEU A 193 54.97 6.72 2.21
C LEU A 193 53.84 6.32 1.24
N LYS A 194 52.64 6.09 1.77
CA LYS A 194 51.44 5.75 0.96
C LYS A 194 50.93 6.95 0.15
N HIS A 195 50.97 8.14 0.73
CA HIS A 195 50.55 9.38 0.12
C HIS A 195 51.28 10.56 0.77
N ILE A 196 51.45 11.65 0.02
CA ILE A 196 52.01 12.91 0.54
C ILE A 196 50.85 13.77 1.02
N ARG A 197 50.84 14.16 2.29
CA ARG A 197 49.83 15.06 2.85
C ARG A 197 50.19 16.51 2.52
N THR A 198 49.24 17.28 1.99
CA THR A 198 49.45 18.68 1.60
C THR A 198 49.06 19.65 2.71
N LYS A 199 47.91 19.46 3.38
CA LYS A 199 47.51 20.03 4.68
C LYS A 199 46.36 19.20 5.26
#